data_AF-A0A349EVF2-F1
#
_entry.id   AF-A0A349EVF2-F1
#
_cell.length_a   1.000
_cell.length_b   1.000
_cell.length_c   1.000
_cell.angle_alpha   90.00
_cell.angle_beta   90.00
_cell.angle_gamma   90.00
#
_symmetry.space_group_name_H-M   'P 1'
#
loop_
_entity.id
_entity.type
_entity.pdbx_description
1 polymer ?
#
loop_
_entity_poly.entity_id
_entity_poly.type
_entity_poly.pdbx_seq_one_letter_code
_entity_poly.pdbx_strand_id
1 'polypeptide(L)'
;SIVARYLHKEVKGGLDYIDVDVPPISYIEGVDLATEGIITLNKVLSLSKDYQGQNKSYFDWSFKEDGASLIARMLFEDATDIKFYVGCAVNPAHQDPRYQINFKMKMQIIDNLAKELKKMGKHIEVKYY
;
A
#
# COMPACT_ATOMS: atom_id res chain seq x y z
N SER A 1 14.84 5.86 -3.77
CA SER A 1 14.13 5.52 -2.52
C SER A 1 14.96 5.94 -1.30
N ILE A 2 14.34 6.48 -0.24
CA ILE A 2 15.02 6.81 1.03
C ILE A 2 15.51 5.53 1.73
N VAL A 3 14.66 4.49 1.76
CA VAL A 3 14.96 3.20 2.40
C VAL A 3 16.19 2.55 1.76
N ALA A 4 16.26 2.49 0.43
CA ALA A 4 17.40 1.93 -0.29
C ALA A 4 18.72 2.65 0.04
N ARG A 5 18.69 4.00 0.12
CA ARG A 5 19.87 4.78 0.52
C ARG A 5 20.29 4.50 1.96
N TYR A 6 19.33 4.40 2.88
CA TYR A 6 19.60 4.10 4.29
C TYR A 6 20.21 2.70 4.47
N LEU A 7 19.71 1.71 3.72
CA LEU A 7 20.21 0.33 3.76
C LEU A 7 21.50 0.12 2.95
N HIS A 8 21.97 1.15 2.22
CA HIS A 8 23.06 1.03 1.24
C HIS A 8 22.79 -0.07 0.19
N LYS A 9 21.55 -0.14 -0.29
CA LYS A 9 21.07 -1.09 -1.31
C LYS A 9 20.52 -0.36 -2.53
N GLU A 10 20.38 -1.10 -3.62
CA GLU A 10 19.77 -0.62 -4.85
C GLU A 10 18.28 -0.95 -4.90
N VAL A 11 17.51 -0.12 -5.60
CA VAL A 11 16.13 -0.44 -5.99
C VAL A 11 16.19 -1.14 -7.34
N LYS A 12 15.70 -2.38 -7.42
CA LYS A 12 15.51 -3.10 -8.68
C LYS A 12 14.04 -3.02 -9.05
N GLY A 13 13.70 -2.23 -10.07
CA GLY A 13 12.32 -2.10 -10.54
C GLY A 13 11.85 -3.39 -11.22
N GLY A 14 10.66 -3.86 -10.89
CA GLY A 14 9.98 -4.88 -11.68
C GLY A 14 9.45 -4.29 -12.99
N LEU A 15 9.39 -5.11 -14.03
CA LEU A 15 8.83 -4.74 -15.33
C LEU A 15 7.50 -5.43 -15.62
N ASP A 16 7.10 -6.40 -14.77
CA ASP A 16 5.94 -7.24 -14.99
C ASP A 16 4.66 -6.57 -14.46
N TYR A 17 3.77 -6.22 -15.38
CA TYR A 17 2.43 -5.71 -15.08
C TYR A 17 1.46 -6.88 -15.00
N ILE A 18 1.12 -7.30 -13.78
CA ILE A 18 0.13 -8.36 -13.50
C ILE A 18 -1.30 -7.81 -13.63
N ASP A 19 -1.51 -6.56 -13.22
CA ASP A 19 -2.77 -5.82 -13.34
C ASP A 19 -2.43 -4.45 -13.94
N VAL A 20 -3.22 -4.00 -14.92
CA VAL A 20 -2.97 -2.71 -15.62
C VAL A 20 -3.19 -1.51 -14.69
N ASP A 21 -4.03 -1.66 -13.67
CA ASP A 21 -4.37 -0.62 -12.72
C ASP A 21 -3.42 -0.60 -11.50
N VAL A 22 -2.55 -1.62 -11.36
CA VAL A 22 -1.60 -1.73 -10.24
C VAL A 22 -0.17 -1.67 -10.77
N PRO A 23 0.62 -0.63 -10.41
CA PRO A 23 2.02 -0.53 -10.81
C PRO A 23 2.84 -1.77 -10.41
N PRO A 24 3.90 -2.11 -11.17
CA PRO A 24 4.76 -3.25 -10.88
C PRO A 24 5.46 -3.07 -9.52
N ILE A 25 5.73 -4.20 -8.87
CA ILE A 25 6.49 -4.22 -7.63
C ILE A 25 7.96 -3.89 -7.90
N SER A 26 8.65 -3.41 -6.88
CA SER A 26 10.10 -3.21 -6.87
C SER A 26 10.73 -4.06 -5.78
N TYR A 27 12.01 -4.36 -5.95
CA TYR A 27 12.80 -5.11 -4.98
C TYR A 27 13.86 -4.22 -4.34
N ILE A 28 13.97 -4.31 -3.02
CA ILE A 28 15.07 -3.74 -2.23
C ILE A 28 15.53 -4.84 -1.29
N GLU A 29 16.81 -5.18 -1.31
CA GLU A 29 17.35 -6.22 -0.42
C GLU A 29 17.10 -5.86 1.05
N GLY A 30 16.50 -6.78 1.80
CA GLY A 30 16.11 -6.58 3.20
C GLY A 30 14.73 -5.92 3.40
N VAL A 31 13.94 -5.76 2.33
CA VAL A 31 12.55 -5.31 2.38
C VAL A 31 11.67 -6.36 1.69
N ASP A 32 10.65 -6.86 2.39
CA ASP A 32 9.79 -7.94 1.87
C ASP A 32 9.03 -7.54 0.61
N LEU A 33 8.51 -6.31 0.58
CA LEU A 33 7.79 -5.76 -0.56
C LEU A 33 8.00 -4.26 -0.68
N ALA A 34 8.43 -3.79 -1.86
CA ALA A 34 8.46 -2.38 -2.21
C ALA A 34 7.51 -2.09 -3.38
N THR A 35 6.69 -1.05 -3.24
CA THR A 35 5.71 -0.64 -4.27
C THR A 35 5.83 0.87 -4.54
N GLU A 36 5.16 1.34 -5.58
CA GLU A 36 5.22 2.75 -6.01
C GLU A 36 4.61 3.71 -4.96
N GLY A 37 3.54 3.28 -4.27
CA GLY A 37 3.04 3.96 -3.08
C GLY A 37 1.53 4.18 -3.10
N ILE A 38 1.10 5.41 -3.43
CA ILE A 38 -0.28 5.85 -3.19
C ILE A 38 -1.31 5.16 -4.10
N ILE A 39 -0.95 4.86 -5.35
CA ILE A 39 -1.83 4.17 -6.29
C ILE A 39 -2.15 2.76 -5.76
N THR A 40 -1.11 2.01 -5.43
CA THR A 40 -1.23 0.66 -4.85
C THR A 40 -2.01 0.69 -3.53
N LEU A 41 -1.71 1.62 -2.61
CA LEU A 41 -2.43 1.72 -1.33
C LEU A 41 -3.91 2.10 -1.50
N ASN A 42 -4.25 2.90 -2.52
CA ASN A 42 -5.65 3.21 -2.80
C ASN A 42 -6.42 1.98 -3.27
N LYS A 43 -5.79 1.11 -4.07
CA LYS A 43 -6.36 -0.19 -4.44
C LYS A 43 -6.54 -1.09 -3.22
N VAL A 44 -5.55 -1.17 -2.32
CA VAL A 44 -5.66 -1.90 -1.04
C VAL A 44 -6.85 -1.41 -0.20
N LEU A 45 -7.04 -0.10 -0.09
CA LEU A 45 -8.20 0.48 0.60
C LEU A 45 -9.54 0.12 -0.07
N SER A 46 -9.57 0.01 -1.40
CA SER A 46 -10.76 -0.49 -2.10
C SER A 46 -11.04 -1.95 -1.75
N LEU A 47 -10.00 -2.79 -1.76
CA LEU A 47 -10.10 -4.20 -1.39
C LEU A 47 -10.54 -4.37 0.07
N SER A 48 -10.03 -3.55 1.00
CA SER A 48 -10.41 -3.64 2.42
C SER A 48 -11.89 -3.32 2.64
N LYS A 49 -12.46 -2.40 1.85
CA LYS A 49 -13.89 -2.07 1.92
C LYS A 49 -14.77 -3.18 1.34
N ASP A 50 -14.35 -3.79 0.23
CA ASP A 50 -15.06 -4.95 -0.33
C ASP A 50 -15.01 -6.17 0.60
N TYR A 51 -13.86 -6.42 1.24
CA TYR A 51 -13.67 -7.48 2.23
C TYR A 51 -14.69 -7.38 3.37
N GLN A 52 -14.98 -6.17 3.86
CA GLN A 52 -15.98 -5.91 4.91
C GLN A 52 -17.43 -6.10 4.42
N GLY A 53 -17.64 -6.15 3.11
CA GLY A 53 -18.94 -6.29 2.47
C GLY A 53 -19.18 -7.71 1.98
N GLN A 54 -19.31 -7.85 0.65
CA GLN A 54 -19.59 -9.14 0.00
C GLN A 54 -18.31 -9.91 -0.35
N ASN A 55 -17.13 -9.31 -0.17
CA ASN A 55 -15.83 -9.88 -0.48
C ASN A 55 -15.76 -10.46 -1.91
N LYS A 56 -16.28 -9.70 -2.88
CA LYS A 56 -16.32 -10.11 -4.30
C LYS A 56 -14.94 -10.30 -4.89
N SER A 57 -13.96 -9.53 -4.39
CA SER A 57 -12.57 -9.58 -4.82
C SER A 57 -11.75 -10.61 -4.05
N TYR A 58 -12.37 -11.58 -3.36
CA TYR A 58 -11.66 -12.63 -2.62
C TYR A 58 -10.54 -13.27 -3.44
N PHE A 59 -10.85 -13.74 -4.65
CA PHE A 59 -9.86 -14.40 -5.51
C PHE A 59 -8.79 -13.44 -6.05
N ASP A 60 -9.11 -12.15 -6.19
CA ASP A 60 -8.12 -11.16 -6.60
C ASP A 60 -7.06 -11.02 -5.51
N TRP A 61 -7.48 -10.61 -4.31
CA TRP A 61 -6.51 -10.24 -3.27
C TRP A 61 -5.81 -11.46 -2.65
N SER A 62 -6.45 -12.64 -2.65
CA SER A 62 -5.86 -13.86 -2.08
C SER A 62 -4.94 -14.63 -3.03
N PHE A 63 -5.03 -14.45 -4.36
CA PHE A 63 -4.22 -15.22 -5.33
C PHE A 63 -3.38 -14.38 -6.28
N LYS A 64 -3.74 -13.13 -6.60
CA LYS A 64 -2.91 -12.32 -7.48
C LYS A 64 -1.61 -11.93 -6.77
N GLU A 65 -0.56 -11.81 -7.57
CA GLU A 65 0.79 -11.50 -7.12
C GLU A 65 1.18 -10.04 -7.44
N ASP A 66 0.19 -9.19 -7.77
CA ASP A 66 0.40 -7.75 -7.86
C ASP A 66 0.59 -7.11 -6.48
N GLY A 67 1.18 -5.91 -6.45
CA GLY A 67 1.53 -5.25 -5.20
C GLY A 67 0.35 -4.95 -4.27
N ALA A 68 -0.86 -4.72 -4.81
CA ALA A 68 -2.03 -4.45 -3.97
C ALA A 68 -2.55 -5.74 -3.34
N SER A 69 -2.59 -6.83 -4.11
CA SER A 69 -3.01 -8.15 -3.63
C SER A 69 -2.05 -8.71 -2.59
N LEU A 70 -0.74 -8.57 -2.80
CA LEU A 70 0.28 -8.97 -1.81
C LEU A 70 0.13 -8.20 -0.49
N ILE A 71 -0.06 -6.87 -0.55
CA ILE A 71 -0.31 -6.06 0.66
C ILE A 71 -1.62 -6.48 1.33
N ALA A 72 -2.69 -6.68 0.56
CA ALA A 72 -3.98 -7.08 1.09
C ALA A 72 -3.89 -8.42 1.84
N ARG A 73 -3.22 -9.43 1.27
CA ARG A 73 -2.98 -10.73 1.91
C ARG A 73 -2.24 -10.58 3.24
N MET A 74 -1.12 -9.85 3.23
CA MET A 74 -0.34 -9.58 4.44
C MET A 74 -1.16 -8.86 5.53
N LEU A 75 -2.00 -7.89 5.17
CA LEU A 75 -2.75 -7.09 6.14
C LEU A 75 -4.04 -7.78 6.61
N PHE A 76 -4.74 -8.49 5.74
CA PHE A 76 -6.07 -9.05 6.03
C PHE A 76 -5.95 -10.43 6.67
N GLU A 77 -5.05 -11.27 6.19
CA GLU A 77 -4.88 -12.65 6.66
C GLU A 77 -3.74 -12.78 7.67
N ASP A 78 -2.53 -12.40 7.28
CA ASP A 78 -1.33 -12.78 8.04
C ASP A 78 -1.12 -11.94 9.30
N ALA A 79 -1.30 -10.62 9.21
CA ALA A 79 -0.97 -9.70 10.29
C ALA A 79 -2.03 -9.71 11.39
N THR A 80 -1.59 -9.59 12.64
CA THR A 80 -2.46 -9.32 13.81
C THR A 80 -2.22 -7.91 14.34
N ASP A 81 -0.94 -7.54 14.48
CA ASP A 81 -0.46 -6.21 14.85
C ASP A 81 0.14 -5.50 13.65
N ILE A 82 -0.31 -4.27 13.37
CA ILE A 82 0.13 -3.49 12.22
C ILE A 82 0.56 -2.10 12.68
N LYS A 83 1.79 -1.73 12.34
CA LYS A 83 2.37 -0.42 12.65
C LYS A 83 2.66 0.35 11.37
N PHE A 84 1.92 1.43 11.16
CA PHE A 84 2.15 2.34 10.04
C PHE A 84 3.17 3.41 10.43
N TYR A 85 4.22 3.54 9.63
CA TYR A 85 5.21 4.63 9.71
C TYR A 85 5.03 5.53 8.48
N VAL A 86 4.45 6.71 8.68
CA VAL A 86 3.96 7.56 7.59
C VAL A 86 4.81 8.82 7.49
N GLY A 87 5.57 8.95 6.42
CA GLY A 87 6.27 10.21 6.11
C GLY A 87 5.30 11.30 5.62
N CYS A 88 5.40 12.49 6.20
CA CYS A 88 4.59 13.68 5.90
C CYS A 88 5.20 14.61 4.85
N ALA A 89 6.32 14.22 4.23
CA ALA A 89 6.93 14.98 3.15
C ALA A 89 5.97 15.10 1.95
N VAL A 90 5.80 16.32 1.45
CA VAL A 90 5.08 16.60 0.21
C VAL A 90 5.96 16.16 -0.96
N ASN A 91 5.45 15.27 -1.81
CA ASN A 91 6.14 14.88 -3.05
C ASN A 91 5.80 15.88 -4.16
N PRO A 92 6.76 16.68 -4.67
CA PRO A 92 6.50 17.67 -5.72
C PRO A 92 5.92 17.06 -7.01
N ALA A 93 6.23 15.80 -7.32
CA ALA A 93 5.72 15.12 -8.51
C ALA A 93 4.19 14.88 -8.47
N HIS A 94 3.58 14.88 -7.28
CA HIS A 94 2.13 14.75 -7.08
C HIS A 94 1.48 16.09 -6.70
N GLN A 95 2.11 17.23 -7.04
CA GLN A 95 1.54 18.57 -6.87
C GLN A 95 1.02 19.16 -8.19
N ASP A 96 1.20 18.47 -9.31
CA ASP A 96 0.65 18.89 -10.59
C ASP A 96 -0.88 18.76 -10.55
N PRO A 97 -1.63 19.87 -10.75
CA PRO A 97 -3.10 19.89 -10.72
C PRO A 97 -3.76 18.94 -11.72
N ARG A 98 -3.02 18.46 -12.73
CA ARG A 98 -3.49 17.48 -13.73
C ARG A 98 -3.59 16.06 -13.16
N TYR A 99 -2.84 15.74 -12.11
CA TYR A 99 -2.98 14.46 -11.42
C TYR A 99 -4.03 14.60 -10.31
N GLN A 100 -5.04 13.72 -10.29
CA GLN A 100 -6.14 13.74 -9.30
C GLN A 100 -5.71 13.34 -7.87
N ILE A 101 -4.40 13.18 -7.62
CA ILE A 101 -3.85 12.62 -6.38
C ILE A 101 -3.22 13.77 -5.58
N ASN A 102 -3.94 14.29 -4.59
CA ASN A 102 -3.42 15.35 -3.71
C ASN A 102 -2.73 14.77 -2.46
N PHE A 103 -1.84 15.55 -1.83
CA PHE A 103 -1.13 15.16 -0.60
C PHE A 103 -2.07 14.76 0.56
N LYS A 104 -3.21 15.46 0.72
CA LYS A 104 -4.22 15.11 1.74
C LYS A 104 -4.80 13.71 1.51
N MET A 105 -4.84 13.26 0.26
CA MET A 105 -5.34 11.95 -0.13
C MET A 105 -4.47 10.83 0.44
N LYS A 106 -3.14 11.02 0.55
CA LYS A 106 -2.25 10.04 1.19
C LYS A 106 -2.65 9.80 2.65
N MET A 107 -2.82 10.87 3.42
CA MET A 107 -3.17 10.78 4.84
C MET A 107 -4.56 10.17 4.99
N GLN A 108 -5.52 10.61 4.17
CA GLN A 108 -6.87 10.03 4.16
C GLN A 108 -6.89 8.54 3.82
N ILE A 109 -6.05 8.08 2.89
CA ILE A 109 -5.95 6.65 2.55
C ILE A 109 -5.45 5.86 3.76
N ILE A 110 -4.37 6.31 4.41
CA ILE A 110 -3.85 5.63 5.61
C ILE A 110 -4.88 5.63 6.73
N ASP A 111 -5.50 6.76 7.03
CA ASP A 111 -6.49 6.87 8.11
C ASP A 111 -7.69 5.95 7.87
N ASN A 112 -8.17 5.88 6.63
CA ASN A 112 -9.30 5.03 6.27
C ASN A 112 -8.89 3.55 6.27
N LEU A 113 -7.71 3.21 5.76
CA LEU A 113 -7.23 1.83 5.78
C LEU A 113 -7.03 1.35 7.21
N ALA A 114 -6.45 2.17 8.08
CA ALA A 114 -6.33 1.88 9.51
C ALA A 114 -7.70 1.65 10.17
N LYS A 115 -8.74 2.41 9.80
CA LYS A 115 -10.11 2.19 10.27
C LYS A 115 -10.68 0.86 9.78
N GLU A 116 -10.53 0.52 8.50
CA GLU A 116 -11.02 -0.75 7.97
C GLU A 116 -10.30 -1.94 8.61
N LEU A 117 -8.99 -1.87 8.81
CA LEU A 117 -8.23 -2.93 9.47
C LEU A 117 -8.61 -3.09 10.94
N LYS A 118 -8.90 -2.00 11.66
CA LYS A 118 -9.44 -2.08 13.03
C LYS A 118 -10.78 -2.83 13.08
N LYS A 119 -11.66 -2.62 12.08
CA LYS A 119 -12.92 -3.38 11.96
C LYS A 119 -12.67 -4.86 11.69
N MET A 120 -11.55 -5.22 11.08
CA MET A 120 -11.09 -6.62 10.92
C MET A 120 -10.50 -7.22 12.20
N GLY A 121 -10.55 -6.50 13.34
CA GLY A 121 -9.99 -6.97 14.61
C GLY A 121 -8.47 -6.82 14.74
N LYS A 122 -7.82 -6.06 13.85
CA LYS A 122 -6.37 -5.85 13.88
C LYS A 122 -5.97 -4.77 14.91
N HIS A 123 -4.82 -4.93 15.54
CA HIS A 123 -4.23 -3.92 16.43
C HIS A 123 -3.41 -2.93 15.61
N ILE A 124 -3.90 -1.69 15.49
CA ILE A 124 -3.28 -0.67 14.62
C ILE A 124 -2.63 0.45 15.42
N GLU A 125 -1.35 0.70 15.17
CA GLU A 125 -0.61 1.89 15.58
C GLU A 125 -0.22 2.70 14.33
N VAL A 126 -0.45 4.02 14.34
CA VAL A 126 -0.05 4.90 13.24
C VAL A 126 0.84 6.00 13.79
N LYS A 127 2.04 6.16 13.19
CA LYS A 127 3.01 7.19 13.54
C LYS A 127 3.34 8.04 12.33
N TYR A 128 3.25 9.35 12.49
CA TYR A 128 3.56 10.33 11.46
C TYR A 128 4.91 10.98 11.76
N TYR A 129 5.73 11.16 10.71
CA TYR A 129 7.09 11.71 10.78
C TYR A 129 7.34 12.76 9.70
#